data_AF-I2C5L3-F1
#
_entry.id   AF-I2C5L3-F1
#
_cell.length_a   1.000
_cell.length_b   1.000
_cell.length_c   1.000
_cell.angle_alpha   90.00
_cell.angle_beta   90.00
_cell.angle_gamma   90.00
#
_symmetry.space_group_name_H-M   'P 1'
#
loop_
_entity.id
_entity.type
_entity.pdbx_description
1 polymer ?
#
loop_
_entity_poly.entity_id
_entity_poly.type
_entity_poly.pdbx_seq_one_letter_code
_entity_poly.pdbx_strand_id
1 'polypeptide(L)'
;MSNQAGGIKSLIDSKEKILKSMLALAKDNGISVNHNNNKSKGAGTLSGIIKTLQEKGFEEGEVNQFDIETAQGIRQVADLSNKSIMDQLQFDENDYTSMIMEQREIIQSLDARTITLEEENRKLKKELFSLRKTEGTLTND
;
A
#
# COMPACT_ATOMS: atom_id res chain seq x y z
N MET A 1 -35.46 -30.86 46.86
CA MET A 1 -34.81 -31.10 45.55
C MET A 1 -35.49 -30.38 44.37
N SER A 2 -36.16 -29.23 44.55
CA SER A 2 -36.75 -28.46 43.43
C SER A 2 -36.06 -27.13 43.11
N ASN A 3 -35.10 -26.69 43.93
CA ASN A 3 -34.47 -25.37 43.78
C ASN A 3 -33.24 -25.36 42.84
N GLN A 4 -32.73 -26.53 42.45
CA GLN A 4 -31.54 -26.65 41.58
C GLN A 4 -31.89 -26.52 40.09
N ALA A 5 -33.08 -26.98 39.67
CA ALA A 5 -33.50 -26.97 38.27
C ALA A 5 -33.81 -25.55 37.74
N GLY A 6 -34.38 -24.68 38.58
CA GLY A 6 -34.64 -23.27 38.23
C GLY A 6 -33.35 -22.44 38.14
N GLY A 7 -32.38 -22.71 39.01
CA GLY A 7 -31.05 -22.10 38.97
C GLY A 7 -30.28 -22.49 37.71
N ILE A 8 -30.31 -23.77 37.32
CA ILE A 8 -29.67 -24.26 36.09
C ILE A 8 -30.30 -23.63 34.84
N LYS A 9 -31.62 -23.52 34.78
CA LYS A 9 -32.31 -22.88 33.65
C LYS A 9 -31.97 -21.40 33.53
N SER A 10 -31.95 -20.67 34.66
CA SER A 10 -31.52 -19.27 34.70
C SER A 10 -30.06 -19.09 34.24
N LEU A 11 -29.18 -20.05 34.59
CA LEU A 11 -27.79 -20.05 34.15
C LEU A 11 -27.64 -20.29 32.65
N ILE A 12 -28.45 -21.19 32.08
CA ILE A 12 -28.48 -21.46 30.63
C ILE A 12 -29.00 -20.23 29.88
N ASP A 13 -30.08 -19.62 30.36
CA ASP A 13 -30.64 -18.40 29.76
C ASP A 13 -29.65 -17.23 29.82
N SER A 14 -28.89 -17.13 30.92
CA SER A 14 -27.83 -16.13 31.07
C SER A 14 -26.66 -16.37 30.11
N LYS A 15 -26.24 -17.63 29.94
CA LYS A 15 -25.20 -18.01 28.97
C LYS A 15 -25.62 -17.69 27.54
N GLU A 16 -26.85 -17.96 27.15
CA GLU A 16 -27.36 -17.61 25.82
C GLU A 16 -27.37 -16.09 25.60
N LYS A 17 -27.75 -15.30 26.59
CA LYS A 17 -27.72 -13.83 26.51
C LYS A 17 -26.29 -13.33 26.36
N ILE A 18 -25.35 -13.84 27.15
CA ILE A 18 -23.92 -13.48 27.06
C ILE A 18 -23.36 -13.83 25.69
N LEU A 19 -23.66 -15.03 25.15
CA LEU A 19 -23.23 -15.43 23.81
C LEU A 19 -23.81 -14.52 22.72
N LYS A 20 -25.10 -14.16 22.82
CA LYS A 20 -25.73 -13.21 21.88
C LYS A 20 -25.08 -11.83 21.96
N SER A 21 -24.79 -11.32 23.16
CA SER A 21 -24.08 -10.06 23.34
C SER A 21 -22.64 -10.12 22.84
N MET A 22 -21.91 -11.21 23.05
CA MET A 22 -20.56 -11.39 22.51
C MET A 22 -20.56 -11.45 20.98
N LEU A 23 -21.52 -12.16 20.38
CA LEU A 23 -21.67 -12.19 18.93
C LEU A 23 -22.06 -10.83 18.36
N ALA A 24 -22.92 -10.07 19.05
CA ALA A 24 -23.25 -8.69 18.67
C ALA A 24 -22.04 -7.76 18.79
N LEU A 25 -21.24 -7.86 19.85
CA LEU A 25 -20.01 -7.10 20.02
C LEU A 25 -18.95 -7.47 18.98
N ALA A 26 -18.79 -8.76 18.65
CA ALA A 26 -17.88 -9.21 17.60
C ALA A 26 -18.35 -8.77 16.20
N LYS A 27 -19.67 -8.64 16.00
CA LYS A 27 -20.28 -8.10 14.78
C LYS A 27 -20.07 -6.59 14.65
N ASP A 28 -20.29 -5.83 15.72
CA ASP A 28 -20.10 -4.38 15.75
C ASP A 28 -18.62 -3.97 15.66
N ASN A 29 -17.72 -4.74 16.28
CA ASN A 29 -16.28 -4.50 16.21
C ASN A 29 -15.60 -5.16 15.00
N GLY A 30 -16.37 -5.80 14.10
CA GLY A 30 -15.84 -6.37 12.85
C GLY A 30 -14.90 -7.58 13.00
N ILE A 31 -14.89 -8.26 14.16
CA ILE A 31 -14.04 -9.43 14.44
C ILE A 31 -14.69 -10.73 13.93
N SER A 32 -16.00 -10.73 13.70
CA SER A 32 -16.71 -11.87 13.12
C SER A 32 -16.30 -12.09 11.66
N VAL A 33 -15.97 -13.33 11.30
CA VAL A 33 -15.61 -13.76 9.94
C VAL A 33 -16.63 -13.29 8.88
N ASN A 34 -17.91 -13.20 9.24
CA ASN A 34 -19.00 -12.76 8.34
C ASN A 34 -19.26 -11.24 8.34
N HIS A 35 -18.68 -10.48 9.26
CA HIS A 35 -18.86 -9.03 9.42
C HIS A 35 -17.53 -8.29 9.53
N ASN A 36 -16.46 -8.86 8.98
CA ASN A 36 -15.21 -8.13 8.81
C ASN A 36 -15.50 -6.89 7.95
N ASN A 37 -15.49 -5.72 8.59
CA ASN A 37 -15.82 -4.44 7.99
C ASN A 37 -14.64 -3.90 7.16
N ASN A 38 -13.87 -4.80 6.52
CA ASN A 38 -12.96 -4.55 5.39
C ASN A 38 -13.72 -4.04 4.14
N LYS A 39 -14.68 -3.12 4.34
CA LYS A 39 -15.16 -2.16 3.35
C LYS A 39 -14.00 -1.18 3.11
N SER A 40 -13.28 -1.15 2.01
CA SER A 40 -13.41 -1.79 0.71
C SER A 40 -12.15 -2.61 0.42
N LYS A 41 -12.27 -3.62 -0.44
CA LYS A 41 -11.13 -4.26 -1.09
C LYS A 41 -10.37 -3.17 -1.87
N GLY A 42 -9.36 -2.55 -1.26
CA GLY A 42 -8.58 -1.47 -1.85
C GLY A 42 -8.49 -0.18 -1.04
N ALA A 43 -9.35 0.10 -0.06
CA ALA A 43 -9.28 1.36 0.69
C ALA A 43 -7.95 1.55 1.45
N GLY A 44 -7.36 0.45 1.92
CA GLY A 44 -6.04 0.46 2.55
C GLY A 44 -4.88 0.30 1.58
N THR A 45 -5.12 0.12 0.27
CA THR A 45 -4.04 -0.01 -0.71
C THR A 45 -3.64 1.35 -1.24
N LEU A 46 -2.38 1.48 -1.65
CA LEU A 46 -1.84 2.68 -2.30
C LEU A 46 -2.78 3.23 -3.38
N SER A 47 -3.30 2.35 -4.25
CA SER A 47 -4.25 2.73 -5.31
C SER A 47 -5.57 3.30 -4.79
N GLY A 48 -6.12 2.76 -3.70
CA GLY A 48 -7.38 3.28 -3.14
C GLY A 48 -7.20 4.61 -2.42
N ILE A 49 -6.06 4.81 -1.76
CA ILE A 49 -5.77 6.07 -1.07
C ILE A 49 -5.43 7.17 -2.10
N ILE A 50 -4.65 6.87 -3.15
CA ILE A 50 -4.40 7.81 -4.26
C ILE A 50 -5.71 8.23 -4.93
N LYS A 51 -6.59 7.26 -5.23
CA LYS A 51 -7.91 7.55 -5.80
C LYS A 51 -8.73 8.46 -4.89
N THR A 52 -8.68 8.24 -3.57
CA THR A 52 -9.37 9.10 -2.58
C THR A 52 -8.80 10.52 -2.55
N LEU A 53 -7.48 10.68 -2.72
CA LEU A 53 -6.83 11.99 -2.79
C LEU A 53 -7.23 12.73 -4.07
N GLN A 54 -7.27 12.03 -5.21
CA GLN A 54 -7.76 12.58 -6.48
C GLN A 54 -9.23 13.01 -6.37
N GLU A 55 -10.09 12.16 -5.80
CA GLU A 55 -11.51 12.47 -5.54
C GLU A 55 -11.73 13.66 -4.60
N LYS A 56 -10.74 14.01 -3.77
CA LYS A 56 -10.76 15.17 -2.84
C LYS A 56 -10.21 16.46 -3.44
N GLY A 57 -9.91 16.48 -4.75
CA GLY A 57 -9.52 17.69 -5.48
C GLY A 57 -8.02 17.93 -5.60
N PHE A 58 -7.19 16.93 -5.28
CA PHE A 58 -5.77 16.92 -5.66
C PHE A 58 -5.65 16.34 -7.08
N GLU A 59 -6.17 17.06 -8.07
CA GLU A 59 -6.10 16.65 -9.47
C GLU A 59 -4.68 16.86 -10.03
N GLU A 60 -4.25 15.87 -10.81
CA GLU A 60 -2.96 15.71 -11.48
C GLU A 60 -2.78 16.69 -12.67
N GLY A 61 -3.01 17.98 -12.42
CA GLY A 61 -2.92 19.04 -13.43
C GLY A 61 -1.80 20.02 -13.12
N GLU A 62 -0.67 19.87 -13.83
CA GLU A 62 0.36 20.91 -14.03
C GLU A 62 1.18 21.42 -12.82
N VAL A 63 1.14 20.78 -11.67
CA VAL A 63 2.14 21.06 -10.62
C VAL A 63 3.28 20.06 -10.76
N ASN A 64 4.50 20.57 -10.96
CA ASN A 64 5.75 19.82 -10.98
C ASN A 64 5.66 18.63 -10.01
N GLN A 65 5.59 17.40 -10.53
CA GLN A 65 5.25 16.14 -9.82
C GLN A 65 6.19 15.80 -8.64
N PHE A 66 7.14 16.68 -8.35
CA PHE A 66 8.16 16.63 -7.31
C PHE A 66 7.98 17.72 -6.25
N ASP A 67 6.78 18.25 -6.04
CA ASP A 67 6.58 19.08 -4.86
C ASP A 67 6.81 18.21 -3.60
N ILE A 68 7.72 18.64 -2.73
CA ILE A 68 8.30 17.82 -1.65
C ILE A 68 7.20 17.29 -0.72
N GLU A 69 6.17 18.10 -0.49
CA GLU A 69 5.03 17.75 0.36
C GLU A 69 4.15 16.66 -0.27
N THR A 70 3.91 16.70 -1.58
CA THR A 70 3.15 15.67 -2.31
C THR A 70 3.90 14.35 -2.32
N ALA A 71 5.21 14.39 -2.58
CA ALA A 71 6.07 13.20 -2.50
C ALA A 71 6.09 12.60 -1.07
N GLN A 72 6.12 13.45 -0.05
CA GLN A 72 6.08 13.01 1.35
C GLN A 72 4.73 12.41 1.73
N GLY A 73 3.61 13.00 1.30
CA GLY A 73 2.27 12.50 1.54
C GLY A 73 2.03 11.14 0.87
N ILE A 74 2.43 11.00 -0.40
CA ILE A 74 2.35 9.73 -1.14
C ILE A 74 3.20 8.65 -0.46
N ARG A 75 4.39 9.01 0.04
CA ARG A 75 5.26 8.09 0.78
C ARG A 75 4.60 7.60 2.08
N GLN A 76 4.05 8.50 2.88
CA GLN A 76 3.36 8.13 4.12
C GLN A 76 2.17 7.19 3.85
N VAL A 77 1.44 7.44 2.77
CA VAL A 77 0.33 6.60 2.32
C VAL A 77 0.81 5.22 1.88
N ALA A 78 1.90 5.14 1.11
CA ALA A 78 2.50 3.88 0.69
C ALA A 78 2.99 3.05 1.88
N ASP A 79 3.64 3.69 2.85
CA ASP A 79 4.13 3.04 4.07
C ASP A 79 2.97 2.48 4.90
N LEU A 80 1.89 3.26 5.07
CA LEU A 80 0.69 2.81 5.79
C LEU A 80 -0.01 1.66 5.05
N SER A 81 -0.07 1.72 3.73
CA SER A 81 -0.63 0.66 2.88
C SER A 81 0.15 -0.64 3.04
N ASN A 82 1.47 -0.58 2.88
CA ASN A 82 2.32 -1.76 3.02
C ASN A 82 2.22 -2.38 4.41
N LYS A 83 2.25 -1.54 5.45
CA LYS A 83 2.05 -2.03 6.82
C LYS A 83 0.69 -2.72 6.99
N SER A 84 -0.39 -2.12 6.48
CA SER A 84 -1.73 -2.68 6.57
C SER A 84 -1.87 -4.01 5.82
N ILE A 85 -1.18 -4.15 4.69
CA ILE A 85 -1.13 -5.40 3.91
C ILE A 85 -0.36 -6.48 4.69
N MET A 86 0.79 -6.13 5.25
CA MET A 86 1.63 -7.05 6.03
C MET A 86 0.95 -7.49 7.33
N ASP A 87 0.24 -6.59 8.01
CA ASP A 87 -0.49 -6.92 9.25
C ASP A 87 -1.71 -7.82 8.98
N GLN A 88 -2.31 -7.74 7.79
CA GLN A 88 -3.45 -8.56 7.38
C GLN A 88 -3.05 -9.93 6.80
N LEU A 89 -1.88 -10.01 6.16
CA LEU A 89 -1.35 -11.25 5.60
C LEU A 89 -0.52 -11.97 6.68
N GLN A 90 -1.04 -13.07 7.22
CA GLN A 90 -0.28 -13.94 8.11
C GLN A 90 0.75 -14.74 7.31
N PHE A 91 1.85 -14.08 6.92
CA PHE A 91 2.92 -14.71 6.16
C PHE A 91 3.63 -15.79 6.97
N ASP A 92 3.90 -16.92 6.32
CA ASP A 92 4.77 -17.97 6.86
C ASP A 92 6.24 -17.77 6.42
N GLU A 93 7.17 -18.54 6.98
CA GLU A 93 8.61 -18.43 6.66
C GLU A 93 8.92 -18.69 5.17
N ASN A 94 8.09 -19.46 4.46
CA ASN A 94 8.28 -19.74 3.03
C ASN A 94 7.82 -18.56 2.17
N ASP A 95 6.75 -17.86 2.57
CA ASP A 95 6.29 -16.64 1.92
C ASP A 95 7.36 -15.54 1.98
N TYR A 96 8.01 -15.37 3.14
CA TYR A 96 9.11 -14.41 3.30
C TYR A 96 10.30 -14.76 2.40
N THR A 97 10.66 -16.04 2.34
CA THR A 97 11.76 -16.50 1.48
C THR A 97 11.48 -16.19 0.00
N SER A 98 10.25 -16.46 -0.46
CA SER A 98 9.83 -16.20 -1.84
C SER A 98 9.81 -14.69 -2.15
N MET A 99 9.29 -13.87 -1.24
CA MET A 99 9.31 -12.40 -1.38
C MET A 99 10.74 -11.86 -1.48
N ILE A 100 11.68 -12.35 -0.66
CA ILE A 100 13.08 -11.91 -0.70
C ILE A 100 13.74 -12.27 -2.03
N MET A 101 13.44 -13.45 -2.58
CA MET A 101 13.94 -13.86 -3.90
C MET A 101 13.42 -12.94 -5.00
N GLU A 102 12.10 -12.68 -5.05
CA GLU A 102 11.49 -11.79 -6.04
C GLU A 102 12.05 -10.36 -5.93
N GLN A 103 12.16 -9.82 -4.71
CA GLN A 103 12.75 -8.51 -4.47
C GLN A 103 14.18 -8.43 -5.00
N ARG A 104 14.98 -9.48 -4.83
CA ARG A 104 16.35 -9.52 -5.35
C ARG A 104 16.38 -9.47 -6.88
N GLU A 105 15.50 -10.20 -7.56
CA GLU A 105 15.41 -10.17 -9.02
C GLU A 105 15.00 -8.79 -9.54
N ILE A 106 14.03 -8.15 -8.89
CA ILE A 106 13.58 -6.79 -9.21
C ILE A 106 14.74 -5.79 -9.03
N ILE A 107 15.46 -5.85 -7.91
CA ILE A 107 16.61 -4.97 -7.65
C ILE A 107 17.66 -5.11 -8.75
N GLN A 108 18.01 -6.35 -9.11
CA GLN A 108 18.99 -6.60 -10.18
C GLN A 108 18.52 -6.06 -11.54
N SER A 109 17.23 -6.18 -11.85
CA SER A 109 16.63 -5.62 -13.07
C SER A 109 16.71 -4.09 -13.09
N LEU A 110 16.36 -3.45 -11.97
CA LEU A 110 16.40 -1.99 -11.82
C LEU A 110 17.83 -1.45 -11.89
N ASP A 111 18.80 -2.13 -11.28
CA ASP A 111 20.22 -1.76 -11.37
C ASP A 111 20.71 -1.82 -12.81
N ALA A 112 20.43 -2.91 -13.53
CA ALA A 112 20.80 -3.05 -14.94
C ALA A 112 20.18 -1.95 -15.82
N ARG A 113 18.91 -1.61 -15.57
CA ARG A 113 18.22 -0.54 -16.28
C ARG A 113 18.80 0.83 -15.94
N THR A 114 19.16 1.06 -14.68
CA THR A 114 19.81 2.31 -14.23
C THR A 114 21.15 2.51 -14.93
N ILE A 115 22.00 1.48 -14.95
CA ILE A 115 23.28 1.52 -15.67
C ILE A 115 23.08 1.85 -17.16
N THR A 116 22.08 1.23 -17.79
CA THR A 116 21.76 1.47 -19.21
C THR A 116 21.34 2.91 -19.44
N LEU A 117 20.41 3.42 -18.62
CA LEU A 117 19.90 4.80 -18.72
C LEU A 117 20.97 5.84 -18.41
N GLU A 118 21.89 5.56 -17.49
CA GLU A 118 23.04 6.43 -17.20
C GLU A 118 23.98 6.53 -18.40
N GLU A 119 24.28 5.40 -19.06
CA GLU A 119 25.13 5.39 -20.25
C GLU A 119 24.46 6.05 -21.45
N GLU A 120 23.16 5.86 -21.64
CA GLU A 120 22.36 6.57 -22.64
C GLU A 120 22.38 8.09 -22.40
N ASN A 121 22.14 8.52 -21.15
CA ASN A 121 22.25 9.94 -20.78
C ASN A 121 23.63 10.51 -21.06
N ARG A 122 24.69 9.75 -20.79
CA ARG A 122 26.06 10.18 -21.09
C ARG A 122 26.28 10.35 -22.59
N LYS A 123 25.79 9.42 -23.42
CA LYS A 123 25.86 9.51 -24.89
C LYS A 123 25.08 10.72 -25.42
N LEU A 124 23.84 10.93 -24.97
CA LEU A 124 23.02 12.07 -25.34
C LEU A 124 23.69 13.40 -24.97
N LYS A 125 24.28 13.50 -23.77
CA LYS A 125 25.04 14.71 -23.35
C LYS A 125 26.24 14.98 -24.26
N LYS A 126 26.94 13.94 -24.72
CA LYS A 126 28.05 14.08 -25.68
C LYS A 126 27.58 14.54 -27.05
N GLU A 127 26.47 13.98 -27.54
CA GLU A 127 25.89 14.36 -28.82
C GLU A 127 25.41 15.82 -28.80
N LEU A 128 24.69 16.23 -27.74
CA LEU A 128 24.29 17.62 -27.51
C LEU A 128 25.50 18.56 -27.47
N PHE A 129 26.60 18.15 -26.83
CA PHE A 129 27.82 18.94 -26.82
C PHE A 129 28.43 19.09 -28.22
N SER A 130 28.46 18.01 -29.01
CA SER A 130 28.96 18.06 -30.38
C SER A 130 28.10 18.94 -31.30
N LEU A 131 26.76 18.84 -31.21
CA LEU A 131 25.83 19.65 -31.99
C LEU A 131 26.00 21.14 -31.68
N ARG A 132 26.04 21.50 -30.39
CA ARG A 132 26.28 22.89 -29.97
C ARG A 132 27.63 23.44 -30.46
N LYS A 133 28.66 22.60 -30.52
CA LYS A 133 29.96 23.00 -31.06
C LYS A 133 29.88 23.30 -32.56
N THR A 134 29.18 22.46 -33.31
CA THR A 134 28.98 22.65 -34.76
C THR A 134 28.13 23.89 -35.07
N GLU A 135 27.07 24.15 -34.29
CA GLU A 135 26.27 25.37 -34.40
C GLU A 135 27.07 26.65 -34.06
N GLY A 136 27.95 26.56 -33.06
CA GLY A 136 28.87 27.65 -32.70
C GLY A 136 29.94 27.94 -33.76
N THR A 137 30.32 26.96 -34.58
CA THR A 137 31.23 27.19 -35.72
C THR A 137 30.53 27.79 -36.94
N LEU A 138 29.24 27.50 -37.13
CA LEU A 138 28.43 28.05 -38.24
C LEU A 138 28.00 29.50 -38.04
N THR A 139 28.14 30.05 -36.84
CA THR A 139 27.77 31.43 -36.49
C THR A 139 28.96 32.41 -36.53
N ASN A 140 30.17 31.93 -36.85
CA ASN A 140 31.39 32.72 -36.92
C ASN A 140 31.94 32.95 -38.35
N ASP A 141 31.17 32.58 -39.38
CA ASP A 141 31.41 32.91 -40.80
C ASP A 141 30.36 33.92 -41.28
#